data_AF-A0A0D7EKL5-F1
#
_entry.id   AF-A0A0D7EKL5-F1
#
_cell.length_a   1.000
_cell.length_b   1.000
_cell.length_c   1.000
_cell.angle_alpha   90.00
_cell.angle_beta   90.00
_cell.angle_gamma   90.00
#
_symmetry.space_group_name_H-M   'P 1'
#
loop_
_entity.id
_entity.type
_entity.pdbx_description
1 polymer ?
#
loop_
_entity_poly.entity_id
_entity_poly.type
_entity_poly.pdbx_seq_one_letter_code
_entity_poly.pdbx_strand_id
1 'polypeptide(L)'
;MTGFSNAERLAVYTHLRLFESDFDKSQSQIRALCSAWSAAVLTGIALIVTNATSPPSQLSAAEVLGRGNILAYLRGMICFVGSAGVLAFWLVDQRVYQRLLHSVFGYGLHLELQFPDLPQIRSTLFLNNLDVSNRMGWFYWTQAWLFLAIACVFVWPPLGARLGNVPPGIKALTYIHIAAVLLASWSSRYWPTLRGLIEEFYPDLAAELPTPHWRWRDSIIAAIDPAGFWSKAARRDCAKDDAMREAWMRRVRAHPKFK
;
A
#
# COMPACT_ATOMS: atom_id res chain seq x y z
N MET A 1 -24.61 20.34 14.72
CA MET A 1 -25.57 20.23 13.61
C MET A 1 -26.98 19.93 14.13
N THR A 2 -27.65 20.89 14.77
CA THR A 2 -28.98 20.69 15.37
C THR A 2 -30.15 20.99 14.42
N GLY A 3 -29.90 21.08 13.10
CA GLY A 3 -30.89 21.53 12.12
C GLY A 3 -31.24 20.55 11.00
N PHE A 4 -30.56 19.41 10.86
CA PHE A 4 -30.87 18.46 9.79
C PHE A 4 -31.97 17.48 10.21
N SER A 5 -32.97 17.31 9.34
CA SER A 5 -33.93 16.23 9.41
C SER A 5 -33.25 14.86 9.23
N ASN A 6 -33.91 13.79 9.68
CA ASN A 6 -33.40 12.42 9.52
C ASN A 6 -33.18 12.07 8.03
N ALA A 7 -34.04 12.58 7.15
CA ALA A 7 -33.93 12.37 5.70
C ALA A 7 -32.68 13.03 5.12
N GLU A 8 -32.37 14.26 5.53
CA GLU A 8 -31.16 14.97 5.10
C GLU A 8 -29.89 14.29 5.63
N ARG A 9 -29.90 13.83 6.89
CA ARG A 9 -28.79 13.05 7.45
C ARG A 9 -28.53 11.78 6.66
N LEU A 10 -29.58 11.04 6.32
CA LEU A 10 -29.47 9.81 5.53
C LEU A 10 -28.99 10.10 4.09
N ALA A 11 -29.41 11.22 3.50
CA ALA A 11 -28.94 11.67 2.19
C ALA A 11 -27.44 11.96 2.22
N VAL A 12 -26.95 12.73 3.20
CA VAL A 12 -25.51 12.99 3.39
C VAL A 12 -24.74 11.69 3.61
N TYR A 13 -25.26 10.79 4.46
CA TYR A 13 -24.65 9.50 4.73
C TYR A 13 -24.50 8.63 3.47
N THR A 14 -25.53 8.64 2.62
CA THR A 14 -25.52 7.94 1.33
C THR A 14 -24.52 8.57 0.36
N HIS A 15 -24.41 9.90 0.36
CA HIS A 15 -23.45 10.61 -0.48
C HIS A 15 -21.98 10.30 -0.10
N LEU A 16 -21.68 10.17 1.20
CA LEU A 16 -20.35 9.74 1.66
C LEU A 16 -19.97 8.35 1.13
N ARG A 17 -20.93 7.43 1.10
CA ARG A 17 -20.72 6.09 0.54
C ARG A 17 -20.38 6.13 -0.95
N LEU A 18 -21.00 7.04 -1.72
CA LEU A 18 -20.67 7.21 -3.14
C LEU A 18 -19.21 7.66 -3.31
N PHE A 19 -18.76 8.65 -2.53
CA PHE A 19 -17.36 9.07 -2.55
C PHE A 19 -16.40 7.94 -2.19
N GLU A 20 -16.70 7.15 -1.16
CA GLU A 20 -15.88 5.99 -0.79
C GLU A 20 -15.77 4.99 -1.94
N SER A 21 -16.90 4.67 -2.59
CA SER A 21 -16.94 3.78 -3.74
C SER A 21 -16.13 4.31 -4.93
N ASP A 22 -16.18 5.63 -5.18
CA ASP A 22 -15.43 6.25 -6.27
C ASP A 22 -13.92 6.26 -6.00
N PHE A 23 -13.52 6.52 -4.75
CA PHE A 23 -12.11 6.42 -4.36
C PHE A 23 -11.59 4.98 -4.44
N ASP A 24 -12.33 4.00 -3.93
CA ASP A 24 -11.98 2.58 -4.03
C ASP A 24 -11.79 2.14 -5.49
N LYS A 25 -12.72 2.55 -6.37
CA LYS A 25 -12.63 2.29 -7.81
C LYS A 25 -11.37 2.93 -8.42
N SER A 26 -11.09 4.17 -8.07
CA SER A 26 -9.92 4.90 -8.58
C SER A 26 -8.61 4.25 -8.13
N GLN A 27 -8.52 3.82 -6.85
CA GLN A 27 -7.38 3.08 -6.34
C GLN A 27 -7.16 1.75 -7.07
N SER A 28 -8.25 1.01 -7.32
CA SER A 28 -8.18 -0.23 -8.10
C SER A 28 -7.65 0.01 -9.52
N GLN A 29 -8.07 1.10 -10.16
CA GLN A 29 -7.58 1.48 -11.49
C GLN A 29 -6.09 1.83 -11.48
N ILE A 30 -5.62 2.54 -10.46
CA ILE A 30 -4.19 2.88 -10.31
C ILE A 30 -3.34 1.60 -10.15
N ARG A 31 -3.80 0.63 -9.36
CA ARG A 31 -3.09 -0.65 -9.21
C ARG A 31 -3.04 -1.45 -10.51
N ALA A 32 -4.13 -1.42 -11.29
CA ALA A 32 -4.15 -2.02 -12.63
C ALA A 32 -3.14 -1.35 -13.57
N LEU A 33 -3.09 -0.01 -13.58
CA LEU A 33 -2.09 0.76 -14.35
C LEU A 33 -0.66 0.47 -13.90
N CYS A 34 -0.41 0.37 -12.59
CA CYS A 34 0.89 0.00 -12.05
C CYS A 34 1.31 -1.41 -12.49
N SER A 35 0.37 -2.36 -12.54
CA SER A 35 0.65 -3.72 -13.03
C SER A 35 0.99 -3.73 -14.53
N ALA A 36 0.23 -2.98 -15.33
CA ALA A 36 0.48 -2.83 -16.76
C ALA A 36 1.84 -2.14 -17.04
N TRP A 37 2.18 -1.12 -16.26
CA TRP A 37 3.49 -0.47 -16.29
C TRP A 37 4.61 -1.47 -16.02
N SER A 38 4.48 -2.28 -14.96
CA SER A 38 5.47 -3.30 -14.64
C SER A 38 5.63 -4.36 -15.73
N ALA A 39 4.52 -4.79 -16.36
CA ALA A 39 4.55 -5.71 -17.49
C ALA A 39 5.27 -5.09 -18.71
N ALA A 40 5.04 -3.80 -18.99
CA ALA A 40 5.73 -3.09 -20.07
C ALA A 40 7.25 -2.99 -19.81
N VAL A 41 7.65 -2.68 -18.57
CA VAL A 41 9.06 -2.66 -18.16
C VAL A 41 9.72 -4.03 -18.33
N LEU A 42 9.08 -5.11 -17.86
CA LEU A 42 9.58 -6.47 -18.02
C LEU A 42 9.71 -6.87 -19.49
N THR A 43 8.74 -6.49 -20.33
CA THR A 43 8.78 -6.72 -21.77
C THR A 43 9.95 -5.99 -22.42
N GLY A 44 10.17 -4.72 -22.04
CA GLY A 44 11.32 -3.94 -22.51
C GLY A 44 12.65 -4.56 -22.09
N ILE A 45 12.77 -5.03 -20.85
CA ILE A 45 13.96 -5.76 -20.37
C ILE A 45 14.18 -7.02 -21.21
N ALA A 46 13.14 -7.84 -21.41
CA ALA A 46 13.22 -9.06 -22.21
C ALA A 46 13.68 -8.80 -23.65
N LEU A 47 13.15 -7.75 -24.29
CA LEU A 47 13.55 -7.33 -25.64
C LEU A 47 15.03 -6.93 -25.68
N ILE A 48 15.49 -6.14 -24.70
CA ILE A 48 16.90 -5.68 -24.66
C ILE A 48 17.83 -6.87 -24.41
N VAL A 49 17.47 -7.81 -23.53
CA VAL A 49 18.25 -9.02 -23.27
C VAL A 49 18.32 -9.92 -24.51
N THR A 50 17.20 -10.10 -25.21
CA THR A 50 17.15 -10.86 -26.47
C THR A 50 18.07 -10.23 -27.53
N ASN A 51 18.01 -8.90 -27.67
CA ASN A 51 18.89 -8.17 -28.58
C ASN A 51 20.37 -8.27 -28.19
N ALA A 52 20.68 -8.27 -26.89
CA ALA A 52 22.06 -8.40 -26.42
C ALA A 52 22.64 -9.80 -26.67
N THR A 53 21.81 -10.85 -26.62
CA THR A 53 22.24 -12.25 -26.80
C THR A 53 22.29 -12.68 -28.27
N SER A 54 21.53 -12.02 -29.15
CA SER A 54 21.49 -12.30 -30.58
C SER A 54 21.95 -11.08 -31.42
N PRO A 55 23.26 -10.74 -31.42
CA PRO A 55 23.76 -9.65 -32.25
C PRO A 55 23.67 -10.00 -33.76
N PRO A 56 23.43 -9.00 -34.64
CA PRO A 56 23.51 -9.22 -36.08
C PRO A 56 24.89 -9.74 -36.51
N SER A 57 24.90 -10.70 -37.44
CA SER A 57 26.12 -11.39 -37.90
C SER A 57 27.07 -10.52 -38.73
N GLN A 58 26.64 -9.35 -39.21
CA GLN A 58 27.42 -8.48 -40.09
C GLN A 58 28.22 -7.40 -39.36
N LEU A 59 28.12 -7.31 -38.03
CA LEU A 59 28.79 -6.26 -37.26
C LEU A 59 30.26 -6.62 -37.00
N SER A 60 31.13 -5.62 -37.11
CA SER A 60 32.52 -5.72 -36.66
C SER A 60 32.61 -5.88 -35.13
N ALA A 61 33.73 -6.41 -34.64
CA ALA A 61 33.94 -6.61 -33.21
C ALA A 61 33.82 -5.30 -32.39
N ALA A 62 34.26 -4.17 -32.95
CA ALA A 62 34.15 -2.86 -32.31
C ALA A 62 32.69 -2.40 -32.20
N GLU A 63 31.88 -2.63 -33.23
CA GLU A 63 30.45 -2.30 -33.22
C GLU A 63 29.66 -3.17 -32.25
N VAL A 64 29.99 -4.47 -32.17
CA VAL A 64 29.39 -5.39 -31.18
C VAL A 64 29.67 -4.90 -29.75
N LEU A 65 30.90 -4.47 -29.46
CA LEU A 65 31.26 -3.94 -28.14
C LEU A 65 30.53 -2.62 -27.84
N GLY A 66 30.49 -1.68 -28.79
CA GLY A 66 29.79 -0.40 -28.65
C GLY A 66 28.29 -0.60 -28.39
N ARG A 67 27.65 -1.48 -29.18
CA ARG A 67 26.25 -1.88 -28.99
C ARG A 67 26.02 -2.54 -27.63
N GLY A 68 26.91 -3.42 -27.19
CA GLY A 68 26.83 -4.06 -25.88
C GLY A 68 26.81 -3.06 -24.72
N ASN A 69 27.65 -2.01 -24.81
CA ASN A 69 27.68 -0.93 -23.81
C ASN A 69 26.35 -0.15 -23.79
N ILE A 70 25.83 0.23 -24.95
CA ILE A 70 24.54 0.94 -25.05
C ILE A 70 23.40 0.10 -24.47
N LEU A 71 23.34 -1.19 -24.82
CA LEU A 71 22.32 -2.11 -24.27
C LEU A 71 22.49 -2.31 -22.76
N ALA A 72 23.72 -2.30 -22.23
CA ALA A 72 23.95 -2.29 -20.78
C ALA A 72 23.34 -1.05 -20.13
N TYR A 73 23.55 0.14 -20.71
CA TYR A 73 22.93 1.39 -20.24
C TYR A 73 21.40 1.34 -20.26
N LEU A 74 20.82 0.88 -21.36
CA LEU A 74 19.36 0.78 -21.51
C LEU A 74 18.74 -0.18 -20.48
N ARG A 75 19.39 -1.32 -20.19
CA ARG A 75 18.92 -2.27 -19.15
C ARG A 75 18.89 -1.65 -17.76
N GLY A 76 19.96 -0.95 -17.38
CA GLY A 76 20.00 -0.25 -16.08
C GLY A 76 18.95 0.85 -16.00
N MET A 77 18.85 1.66 -17.06
CA MET A 77 17.88 2.76 -17.12
C MET A 77 16.42 2.28 -17.07
N ILE A 78 16.06 1.23 -17.81
CA ILE A 78 14.67 0.76 -17.82
C ILE A 78 14.28 0.17 -16.46
N CYS A 79 15.19 -0.48 -15.74
CA CYS A 79 14.93 -0.95 -14.37
C CYS A 79 14.73 0.23 -13.41
N PHE A 80 15.57 1.26 -13.52
CA PHE A 80 15.45 2.48 -12.72
C PHE A 80 14.11 3.20 -12.98
N VAL A 81 13.78 3.45 -14.26
CA VAL A 81 12.52 4.06 -14.68
C VAL A 81 11.33 3.20 -14.28
N GLY A 82 11.46 1.87 -14.36
CA GLY A 82 10.46 0.93 -13.90
C GLY A 82 10.13 1.09 -12.42
N SER A 83 11.14 1.05 -11.55
CA SER A 83 10.95 1.31 -10.11
C SER A 83 10.41 2.71 -9.85
N ALA A 84 10.93 3.74 -10.53
CA ALA A 84 10.46 5.11 -10.35
C ALA A 84 8.97 5.27 -10.68
N GLY A 85 8.51 4.66 -11.77
CA GLY A 85 7.08 4.65 -12.13
C GLY A 85 6.21 3.94 -11.10
N VAL A 86 6.64 2.76 -10.60
CA VAL A 86 5.94 2.05 -9.52
C VAL A 86 5.86 2.91 -8.24
N LEU A 87 6.96 3.56 -7.87
CA LEU A 87 7.00 4.45 -6.70
C LEU A 87 6.13 5.68 -6.90
N ALA A 88 6.03 6.22 -8.12
CA ALA A 88 5.13 7.32 -8.44
C ALA A 88 3.66 6.90 -8.27
N PHE A 89 3.27 5.71 -8.78
CA PHE A 89 1.92 5.18 -8.56
C PHE A 89 1.64 4.94 -7.07
N TRP A 90 2.60 4.41 -6.33
CA TRP A 90 2.48 4.23 -4.88
C TRP A 90 2.24 5.57 -4.17
N LEU A 91 2.99 6.62 -4.54
CA LEU A 91 2.82 7.96 -3.97
C LEU A 91 1.43 8.50 -4.29
N VAL A 92 0.92 8.36 -5.51
CA VAL A 92 -0.44 8.84 -5.86
C VAL A 92 -1.51 8.05 -5.11
N ASP A 93 -1.43 6.72 -5.11
CA ASP A 93 -2.40 5.84 -4.44
C ASP A 93 -2.45 6.11 -2.93
N GLN A 94 -1.29 6.22 -2.28
CA GLN A 94 -1.21 6.45 -0.84
C GLN A 94 -1.43 7.93 -0.47
N ARG A 95 -0.73 8.88 -1.10
CA ARG A 95 -0.73 10.29 -0.65
C ARG A 95 -1.97 11.05 -1.06
N VAL A 96 -2.61 10.66 -2.15
CA VAL A 96 -3.80 11.35 -2.63
C VAL A 96 -5.03 10.52 -2.29
N TYR A 97 -5.15 9.33 -2.88
CA TYR A 97 -6.40 8.58 -2.79
C TYR A 97 -6.66 7.98 -1.41
N GLN A 98 -5.66 7.36 -0.77
CA GLN A 98 -5.85 6.78 0.56
C GLN A 98 -6.16 7.88 1.59
N ARG A 99 -5.53 9.06 1.49
CA ARG A 99 -5.83 10.18 2.39
C ARG A 99 -7.25 10.70 2.20
N LEU A 100 -7.69 10.86 0.95
CA LEU A 100 -9.06 11.30 0.66
C LEU A 100 -10.09 10.28 1.14
N LEU A 101 -9.85 8.99 0.90
CA LEU A 101 -10.69 7.90 1.41
C LEU A 101 -10.74 7.92 2.94
N HIS A 102 -9.59 8.05 3.61
CA HIS A 102 -9.52 8.13 5.07
C HIS A 102 -10.23 9.36 5.64
N SER A 103 -10.17 10.50 4.97
CA SER A 103 -10.90 11.71 5.38
C SER A 103 -12.41 11.52 5.28
N VAL A 104 -12.92 10.99 4.16
CA VAL A 104 -14.36 10.71 4.00
C VAL A 104 -14.82 9.63 4.99
N PHE A 105 -14.03 8.57 5.17
CA PHE A 105 -14.32 7.50 6.12
C PHE A 105 -14.34 8.02 7.57
N GLY A 106 -13.35 8.83 7.95
CA GLY A 106 -13.27 9.44 9.28
C GLY A 106 -14.45 10.38 9.57
N TYR A 107 -14.88 11.16 8.57
CA TYR A 107 -16.08 11.98 8.70
C TYR A 107 -17.35 11.13 8.83
N GLY A 108 -17.49 10.07 8.04
CA GLY A 108 -18.60 9.13 8.17
C GLY A 108 -18.64 8.45 9.54
N LEU A 109 -17.48 8.06 10.08
CA LEU A 109 -17.34 7.50 11.42
C LEU A 109 -17.76 8.50 12.50
N HIS A 110 -17.38 9.77 12.35
CA HIS A 110 -17.80 10.84 13.25
C HIS A 110 -19.33 11.02 13.24
N LEU A 111 -19.98 10.98 12.07
CA LEU A 111 -21.43 11.06 11.97
C LEU A 111 -22.12 9.85 12.61
N GLU A 112 -21.60 8.64 12.41
CA GLU A 112 -22.15 7.42 13.04
C GLU A 112 -22.14 7.50 14.57
N LEU A 113 -21.10 8.09 15.16
CA LEU A 113 -21.00 8.30 16.61
C LEU A 113 -21.93 9.40 17.12
N GLN A 114 -22.11 10.49 16.36
CA GLN A 114 -23.00 11.58 16.74
C GLN A 114 -24.48 11.22 16.59
N PHE A 115 -24.82 10.40 15.59
CA PHE A 115 -26.18 10.09 15.16
C PHE A 115 -26.40 8.57 15.15
N PRO A 116 -26.83 8.01 16.27
CA PRO A 116 -26.91 6.56 16.41
C PRO A 116 -28.09 5.91 15.69
N ASP A 117 -29.04 6.73 15.23
CA ASP A 117 -30.09 6.37 14.30
C ASP A 117 -29.53 5.98 12.92
N LEU A 118 -28.28 6.36 12.61
CA LEU A 118 -27.61 5.96 11.38
C LEU A 118 -27.06 4.52 11.47
N PRO A 119 -27.01 3.79 10.34
CA PRO A 119 -26.34 2.49 10.27
C PRO A 119 -24.86 2.58 10.67
N GLN A 120 -24.43 1.71 11.59
CA GLN A 120 -23.06 1.72 12.16
C GLN A 120 -22.08 0.89 11.32
N ILE A 121 -22.08 1.08 10.00
CA ILE A 121 -21.32 0.26 9.04
C ILE A 121 -19.83 0.56 9.16
N ARG A 122 -19.43 1.84 9.18
CA ARG A 122 -18.02 2.23 9.22
C ARG A 122 -17.39 1.93 10.56
N SER A 123 -18.14 2.11 11.64
CA SER A 123 -17.71 1.72 12.99
C SER A 123 -17.41 0.22 13.06
N THR A 124 -18.29 -0.61 12.48
CA THR A 124 -18.06 -2.06 12.40
C THR A 124 -16.86 -2.40 11.51
N LEU A 125 -16.71 -1.75 10.36
CA LEU A 125 -15.55 -1.95 9.47
C LEU A 125 -14.23 -1.54 10.12
N PHE A 126 -14.21 -0.43 10.86
CA PHE A 126 -13.04 0.05 11.57
C PHE A 126 -12.58 -0.94 12.63
N LEU A 127 -13.52 -1.53 13.38
CA LEU A 127 -13.22 -2.56 14.38
C LEU A 127 -12.70 -3.85 13.75
N ASN A 128 -13.30 -4.30 12.64
CA ASN A 128 -12.97 -5.59 12.04
C ASN A 128 -11.74 -5.56 11.11
N ASN A 129 -11.45 -4.41 10.50
CA ASN A 129 -10.38 -4.27 9.51
C ASN A 129 -9.34 -3.24 9.96
N LEU A 130 -8.77 -3.46 11.15
CA LEU A 130 -7.68 -2.65 11.69
C LEU A 130 -6.54 -2.53 10.65
N ASP A 131 -6.51 -1.37 10.00
CA ASP A 131 -5.49 -0.84 9.09
C ASP A 131 -5.02 -1.79 7.97
N VAL A 132 -5.90 -2.12 7.02
CA VAL A 132 -5.56 -2.85 5.78
C VAL A 132 -4.54 -2.08 4.92
N SER A 133 -4.42 -0.76 5.09
CA SER A 133 -3.53 0.13 4.33
C SER A 133 -2.07 -0.35 4.32
N ASN A 134 -1.60 -0.91 5.44
CA ASN A 134 -0.21 -1.32 5.58
C ASN A 134 0.14 -2.53 4.68
N ARG A 135 -0.84 -3.39 4.35
CA ARG A 135 -0.62 -4.52 3.42
C ARG A 135 -0.59 -4.08 1.96
N MET A 136 -1.30 -3.00 1.61
CA MET A 136 -1.33 -2.50 0.23
C MET A 136 0.03 -1.94 -0.21
N GLY A 137 0.83 -1.40 0.73
CA GLY A 137 2.19 -0.96 0.43
C GLY A 137 3.07 -2.07 -0.15
N TRP A 138 2.89 -3.32 0.29
CA TRP A 138 3.68 -4.46 -0.20
C TRP A 138 3.51 -4.70 -1.71
N PHE A 139 2.33 -4.46 -2.27
CA PHE A 139 2.08 -4.61 -3.70
C PHE A 139 3.05 -3.77 -4.55
N TYR A 140 3.29 -2.52 -4.15
CA TYR A 140 4.21 -1.61 -4.84
C TYR A 140 5.67 -1.92 -4.48
N TRP A 141 5.95 -2.18 -3.20
CA TRP A 141 7.30 -2.48 -2.75
C TRP A 141 7.87 -3.71 -3.42
N THR A 142 7.11 -4.80 -3.53
CA THR A 142 7.56 -6.02 -4.19
C THR A 142 7.97 -5.76 -5.64
N GLN A 143 7.22 -4.93 -6.38
CA GLN A 143 7.55 -4.57 -7.77
C GLN A 143 8.79 -3.66 -7.85
N ALA A 144 8.89 -2.65 -6.98
CA ALA A 144 10.06 -1.77 -6.95
C ALA A 144 11.35 -2.55 -6.61
N TRP A 145 11.28 -3.45 -5.63
CA TRP A 145 12.39 -4.34 -5.24
C TRP A 145 12.72 -5.37 -6.32
N LEU A 146 11.73 -5.89 -7.06
CA LEU A 146 11.95 -6.79 -8.19
C LEU A 146 12.82 -6.12 -9.27
N PHE A 147 12.49 -4.90 -9.68
CA PHE A 147 13.30 -4.18 -10.67
C PHE A 147 14.69 -3.83 -10.16
N LEU A 148 14.83 -3.52 -8.87
CA LEU A 148 16.14 -3.35 -8.26
C LEU A 148 16.95 -4.65 -8.29
N ALA A 149 16.33 -5.79 -7.95
CA ALA A 149 16.98 -7.09 -7.98
C ALA A 149 17.45 -7.45 -9.40
N ILE A 150 16.61 -7.19 -10.41
CA ILE A 150 16.98 -7.39 -11.83
C ILE A 150 18.14 -6.48 -12.23
N ALA A 151 18.14 -5.20 -11.82
CA ALA A 151 19.26 -4.30 -12.04
C ALA A 151 20.56 -4.84 -11.41
N CYS A 152 20.49 -5.34 -10.17
CA CYS A 152 21.62 -5.95 -9.50
C CYS A 152 22.17 -7.17 -10.25
N VAL A 153 21.30 -8.04 -10.78
CA VAL A 153 21.70 -9.20 -11.59
C VAL A 153 22.50 -8.79 -12.83
N PHE A 154 22.17 -7.66 -13.47
CA PHE A 154 22.90 -7.16 -14.63
C PHE A 154 24.25 -6.52 -14.31
N VAL A 155 24.47 -6.08 -13.06
CA VAL A 155 25.67 -5.34 -12.67
C VAL A 155 26.69 -6.20 -11.93
N TRP A 156 26.24 -7.12 -11.08
CA TRP A 156 27.11 -7.95 -10.26
C TRP A 156 27.30 -9.35 -10.87
N PRO A 157 28.52 -9.69 -11.34
CA PRO A 157 28.83 -10.99 -11.92
C PRO A 157 28.42 -12.24 -11.10
N PRO A 158 28.52 -12.26 -9.75
CA PRO A 158 28.09 -13.43 -8.98
C PRO A 158 26.58 -13.71 -9.06
N LEU A 159 25.77 -12.74 -9.53
CA LEU A 159 24.31 -12.87 -9.60
C LEU A 159 23.81 -13.37 -10.97
N GLY A 160 24.70 -13.71 -11.91
CA GLY A 160 24.40 -14.77 -12.89
C GLY A 160 24.20 -14.39 -14.35
N ALA A 161 24.31 -13.13 -14.77
CA ALA A 161 24.15 -12.78 -16.20
C ALA A 161 25.37 -12.02 -16.75
N ARG A 162 26.37 -12.74 -17.28
CA ARG A 162 27.47 -12.14 -18.06
C ARG A 162 26.97 -11.75 -19.45
N LEU A 163 26.23 -10.64 -19.54
CA LEU A 163 25.70 -10.10 -20.80
C LEU A 163 26.65 -9.08 -21.46
N GLY A 164 27.96 -9.28 -21.28
CA GLY A 164 29.02 -8.38 -21.75
C GLY A 164 29.73 -7.62 -20.62
N ASN A 165 30.53 -6.63 -21.01
CA ASN A 165 31.18 -5.72 -20.07
C ASN A 165 30.15 -4.84 -19.37
N VAL A 166 30.38 -4.55 -18.09
CA VAL A 166 29.54 -3.65 -17.29
C VAL A 166 30.23 -2.30 -17.21
N PRO A 167 29.75 -1.26 -17.93
CA PRO A 167 30.37 0.06 -17.88
C PRO A 167 30.33 0.64 -16.45
N PRO A 168 31.36 1.40 -16.02
CA PRO A 168 31.37 2.01 -14.69
C PRO A 168 30.15 2.89 -14.40
N GLY A 169 29.64 3.60 -15.40
CA GLY A 169 28.43 4.43 -15.24
C GLY A 169 27.19 3.63 -14.89
N ILE A 170 27.09 2.36 -15.29
CA ILE A 170 25.96 1.50 -14.91
C ILE A 170 26.01 1.07 -13.45
N LYS A 171 27.22 0.85 -12.92
CA LYS A 171 27.40 0.62 -11.47
C LYS A 171 26.92 1.84 -10.68
N ALA A 172 27.34 3.04 -11.10
CA ALA A 172 26.91 4.29 -10.48
C ALA A 172 25.38 4.45 -10.51
N LEU A 173 24.75 4.23 -11.67
CA LEU A 173 23.29 4.27 -11.80
C LEU A 173 22.60 3.27 -10.87
N THR A 174 23.15 2.05 -10.74
CA THR A 174 22.57 1.02 -9.86
C THR A 174 22.71 1.38 -8.39
N TYR A 175 23.82 2.01 -7.97
CA TYR A 175 23.93 2.55 -6.61
C TYR A 175 22.92 3.66 -6.33
N ILE A 176 22.70 4.57 -7.29
CA ILE A 176 21.65 5.59 -7.20
C ILE A 176 20.27 4.92 -7.08
N HIS A 177 20.03 3.87 -7.86
CA HIS A 177 18.79 3.09 -7.80
C HIS A 177 18.57 2.44 -6.44
N ILE A 178 19.60 1.79 -5.87
CA ILE A 178 19.57 1.23 -4.51
C ILE A 178 19.23 2.33 -3.50
N ALA A 179 19.96 3.46 -3.54
CA ALA A 179 19.74 4.56 -2.61
C ALA A 179 18.31 5.10 -2.72
N ALA A 180 17.79 5.28 -3.92
CA ALA A 180 16.42 5.75 -4.16
C ALA A 180 15.36 4.79 -3.58
N VAL A 181 15.49 3.47 -3.83
CA VAL A 181 14.56 2.48 -3.29
C VAL A 181 14.63 2.41 -1.76
N LEU A 182 15.82 2.49 -1.18
CA LEU A 182 16.00 2.50 0.28
C LEU A 182 15.44 3.77 0.92
N LEU A 183 15.70 4.95 0.35
CA LEU A 183 15.14 6.23 0.80
C LEU A 183 13.61 6.23 0.73
N ALA A 184 13.05 5.71 -0.36
CA ALA A 184 11.61 5.59 -0.51
C ALA A 184 11.04 4.59 0.52
N SER A 185 11.71 3.44 0.75
CA SER A 185 11.28 2.45 1.73
C SER A 185 11.35 2.99 3.16
N TRP A 186 12.40 3.73 3.48
CA TRP A 186 12.52 4.43 4.75
C TRP A 186 11.44 5.48 4.93
N SER A 187 11.21 6.35 3.93
CA SER A 187 10.18 7.39 4.02
C SER A 187 8.76 6.83 4.16
N SER A 188 8.50 5.62 3.65
CA SER A 188 7.21 4.93 3.83
C SER A 188 6.89 4.55 5.27
N ARG A 189 7.90 4.43 6.14
CA ARG A 189 7.70 4.10 7.57
C ARG A 189 7.07 5.23 8.37
N TYR A 190 7.22 6.47 7.89
CA TYR A 190 6.65 7.66 8.51
C TYR A 190 5.26 7.99 7.97
N TRP A 191 4.61 7.04 7.29
CA TRP A 191 3.30 7.25 6.73
C TRP A 191 2.24 7.28 7.84
N PRO A 192 1.37 8.32 7.89
CA PRO A 192 0.34 8.39 8.91
C PRO A 192 -0.66 7.26 8.70
N THR A 193 -0.93 6.52 9.76
CA THR A 193 -1.99 5.51 9.79
C THR A 193 -3.36 6.19 9.72
N LEU A 194 -4.42 5.44 9.40
CA LEU A 194 -5.79 5.97 9.49
C LEU A 194 -6.05 6.62 10.85
N ARG A 195 -5.58 5.98 11.93
CA ARG A 195 -5.69 6.52 13.29
C ARG A 195 -4.92 7.83 13.46
N GLY A 196 -3.69 7.93 12.94
CA GLY A 196 -2.92 9.18 12.98
C GLY A 196 -3.63 10.31 12.24
N LEU A 197 -4.29 10.02 11.11
CA LEU A 197 -5.09 11.02 10.39
C LEU A 197 -6.36 11.40 11.16
N ILE A 198 -7.02 10.44 11.82
CA ILE A 198 -8.18 10.74 12.67
C ILE A 198 -7.75 11.59 13.88
N GLU A 199 -6.61 11.28 14.51
CA GLU A 199 -6.03 12.08 15.60
C GLU A 199 -5.71 13.52 15.13
N GLU A 200 -5.23 13.68 13.90
CA GLU A 200 -4.92 14.98 13.30
C GLU A 200 -6.19 15.80 12.97
N PHE A 201 -7.17 15.21 12.30
CA PHE A 201 -8.33 15.94 11.79
C PHE A 201 -9.54 15.95 12.73
N TYR A 202 -9.67 14.96 13.60
CA TYR A 202 -10.81 14.75 14.49
C TYR A 202 -10.34 14.32 15.89
N PRO A 203 -9.64 15.19 16.64
CA PRO A 203 -9.05 14.81 17.94
C PRO A 203 -10.08 14.33 18.96
N ASP A 204 -11.28 14.91 18.96
CA ASP A 204 -12.39 14.49 19.84
C ASP A 204 -12.83 13.04 19.54
N LEU A 205 -12.98 12.72 18.25
CA LEU A 205 -13.27 11.37 17.79
C LEU A 205 -12.16 10.40 18.21
N ALA A 206 -10.89 10.80 18.01
CA ALA A 206 -9.76 9.97 18.37
C ALA A 206 -9.70 9.63 19.86
N ALA A 207 -10.14 10.53 20.73
CA ALA A 207 -10.24 10.31 22.17
C ALA A 207 -11.33 9.29 22.55
N GLU A 208 -12.40 9.19 21.74
CA GLU A 208 -13.48 8.22 21.93
C GLU A 208 -13.19 6.84 21.33
N LEU A 209 -12.31 6.77 20.33
CA LEU A 209 -11.94 5.52 19.70
C LEU A 209 -11.15 4.62 20.67
N PRO A 210 -11.41 3.30 20.66
CA PRO A 210 -10.64 2.37 21.48
C PRO A 210 -9.15 2.48 21.15
N THR A 211 -8.33 2.74 22.17
CA THR A 211 -6.88 2.75 22.01
C THR A 211 -6.41 1.32 21.69
N PRO A 212 -5.64 1.11 20.61
CA PRO A 212 -5.03 -0.18 20.37
C PRO A 212 -4.01 -0.41 21.49
N HIS A 213 -4.42 -1.16 22.52
CA HIS A 213 -3.51 -1.50 23.62
C HIS A 213 -2.39 -2.37 23.03
N TRP A 214 -1.13 -2.03 23.25
CA TRP A 214 0.01 -2.72 22.62
C TRP A 214 0.08 -4.21 23.02
N ARG A 215 -0.34 -4.56 24.25
CA ARG A 215 -0.55 -5.95 24.68
C ARG A 215 -1.88 -6.55 24.24
N TRP A 216 -2.74 -5.89 23.47
CA TRP A 216 -4.02 -6.46 23.06
C TRP A 216 -3.83 -7.65 22.12
N ARG A 217 -2.85 -7.55 21.23
CA ARG A 217 -2.41 -8.68 20.41
C ARG A 217 -1.95 -9.84 21.30
N ASP A 218 -1.14 -9.54 22.31
CA ASP A 218 -0.54 -10.55 23.21
C ASP A 218 -1.53 -11.09 24.26
N SER A 219 -2.46 -10.29 24.77
CA SER A 219 -3.47 -10.68 25.75
C SER A 219 -4.60 -11.46 25.10
N ILE A 220 -4.89 -11.20 23.82
CA ILE A 220 -5.76 -12.04 23.00
C ILE A 220 -5.09 -13.38 22.70
N ILE A 221 -3.80 -13.41 22.38
CA ILE A 221 -3.04 -14.66 22.14
C ILE A 221 -2.93 -15.48 23.43
N ALA A 222 -2.53 -14.86 24.55
CA ALA A 222 -2.35 -15.53 25.84
C ALA A 222 -3.66 -16.02 26.48
N ALA A 223 -4.80 -15.36 26.24
CA ALA A 223 -6.10 -15.78 26.79
C ALA A 223 -6.79 -16.89 25.98
N ILE A 224 -6.39 -17.15 24.73
CA ILE A 224 -7.04 -18.15 23.86
C ILE A 224 -6.17 -19.39 23.66
N ASP A 225 -4.86 -19.24 23.82
CA ASP A 225 -3.89 -20.30 23.60
C ASP A 225 -2.76 -20.23 24.63
N PRO A 226 -3.05 -20.58 25.90
CA PRO A 226 -2.03 -20.60 26.95
C PRO A 226 -0.92 -21.64 26.69
N ALA A 227 -1.09 -22.52 25.68
CA ALA A 227 -0.16 -23.58 25.31
C ALA A 227 0.64 -23.31 24.01
N GLY A 228 0.38 -22.21 23.29
CA GLY A 228 1.16 -21.78 22.12
C GLY A 228 1.01 -22.63 20.85
N PHE A 229 -0.08 -23.38 20.70
CA PHE A 229 -0.29 -24.33 19.60
C PHE A 229 -0.80 -23.72 18.28
N TRP A 230 -1.34 -22.49 18.26
CA TRP A 230 -2.14 -21.94 17.14
C TRP A 230 -1.42 -20.92 16.25
N SER A 231 -0.09 -20.97 16.14
CA SER A 231 0.69 -20.11 15.23
C SER A 231 0.62 -20.47 13.74
N LYS A 232 -0.20 -21.45 13.33
CA LYS A 232 -0.29 -21.85 11.92
C LYS A 232 -1.74 -21.97 11.45
N ALA A 233 -2.18 -20.93 10.74
CA ALA A 233 -3.31 -20.91 9.81
C ALA A 233 -4.74 -20.71 10.38
N ALA A 234 -5.08 -19.43 10.60
CA ALA A 234 -6.13 -18.78 9.81
C ALA A 234 -7.63 -18.94 10.14
N ARG A 235 -8.08 -19.30 11.37
CA ARG A 235 -9.54 -19.49 11.58
C ARG A 235 -10.20 -18.99 12.87
N ARG A 236 -9.69 -17.95 13.54
CA ARG A 236 -10.36 -17.43 14.77
C ARG A 236 -10.59 -15.93 14.85
N ASP A 237 -10.61 -15.22 13.71
CA ASP A 237 -10.91 -13.78 13.68
C ASP A 237 -12.40 -13.43 13.89
N CYS A 238 -13.36 -14.37 13.79
CA CYS A 238 -14.80 -14.03 13.96
C CYS A 238 -15.30 -13.91 15.41
N ALA A 239 -14.84 -14.73 16.35
CA ALA A 239 -15.52 -14.85 17.67
C ALA A 239 -15.13 -13.75 18.68
N LYS A 240 -14.02 -13.02 18.45
CA LYS A 240 -13.57 -11.94 19.34
C LYS A 240 -13.92 -10.54 18.85
N ASP A 241 -14.11 -10.38 17.54
CA ASP A 241 -14.77 -9.19 17.00
C ASP A 241 -16.18 -9.06 17.58
N ASP A 242 -16.91 -10.15 17.81
CA ASP A 242 -18.25 -10.10 18.39
C ASP A 242 -18.30 -9.57 19.83
N ALA A 243 -17.38 -9.95 20.71
CA ALA A 243 -17.36 -9.45 22.09
C ALA A 243 -16.98 -7.97 22.18
N MET A 244 -16.04 -7.54 21.33
CA MET A 244 -15.62 -6.15 21.22
C MET A 244 -16.71 -5.29 20.58
N ARG A 245 -17.34 -5.81 19.52
CA ARG A 245 -18.53 -5.23 18.89
C ARG A 245 -19.67 -5.14 19.90
N GLU A 246 -19.94 -6.15 20.71
CA GLU A 246 -20.97 -6.09 21.75
C GLU A 246 -20.67 -5.06 22.84
N ALA A 247 -19.42 -4.96 23.29
CA ALA A 247 -19.02 -4.01 24.32
C ALA A 247 -19.11 -2.56 23.80
N TRP A 248 -18.66 -2.34 22.56
CA TRP A 248 -18.79 -1.05 21.89
C TRP A 248 -20.27 -0.71 21.63
N MET A 249 -21.05 -1.64 21.06
CA MET A 249 -22.50 -1.47 20.84
C MET A 249 -23.27 -1.27 22.15
N ARG A 250 -22.80 -1.82 23.29
CA ARG A 250 -23.35 -1.52 24.62
C ARG A 250 -23.03 -0.08 25.03
N ARG A 251 -21.81 0.39 24.83
CA ARG A 251 -21.41 1.78 25.14
C ARG A 251 -22.17 2.80 24.30
N VAL A 252 -22.30 2.54 23.01
CA VAL A 252 -23.12 3.32 22.07
C VAL A 252 -24.55 3.39 22.61
N ARG A 253 -25.20 2.23 22.83
CA ARG A 253 -26.58 2.19 23.37
C ARG A 253 -26.74 2.83 24.76
N ALA A 254 -25.69 2.85 25.59
CA ALA A 254 -25.72 3.41 26.95
C ALA A 254 -25.43 4.91 27.01
N HIS A 255 -25.04 5.55 25.90
CA HIS A 255 -24.69 6.96 25.89
C HIS A 255 -25.95 7.82 26.20
N PRO A 256 -25.86 8.88 27.03
CA PRO A 256 -27.03 9.64 27.51
C PRO A 256 -27.88 10.31 26.43
N LYS A 257 -27.41 10.37 25.18
CA LYS A 257 -28.20 10.84 24.02
C LYS A 257 -29.17 9.78 23.46
N PHE A 258 -29.19 8.57 24.03
CA PHE A 258 -29.99 7.42 23.59
C PHE A 258 -31.16 7.09 24.54
N LYS A 259 -31.33 7.85 25.62
CA LYS A 259 -32.51 7.81 26.48
C LYS A 259 -33.41 8.97 26.12
#